data_AF-A0A0D3J8V5-F1
#
_entry.id   AF-A0A0D3J8V5-F1
#
_cell.length_a   1.000
_cell.length_b   1.000
_cell.length_c   1.000
_cell.angle_alpha   90.00
_cell.angle_beta   90.00
_cell.angle_gamma   90.00
#
_symmetry.space_group_name_H-M   'P 1'
#
loop_
_entity.id
_entity.type
_entity.pdbx_description
1 polymer ?
#
loop_
_entity_poly.entity_id
_entity_poly.type
_entity_poly.pdbx_seq_one_letter_code
_entity_poly.pdbx_strand_id
1 'polypeptide(L)'
;ADGRLRWVGYLSTTSVYGDHDGGWPSRRTFSEPSPTGAHRLAAEREWLHVGQRAAAPPRACCFRLAGIYGPGRSALDTVARAAAVRADKGAGEGAGEGGGEGGPPPPPPVRYVSRIHVEDICAALLASMVQPA
;
A
#
# COMPACT_ATOMS: atom_id res chain seq x y z
N ALA A 1 13.89 -22.96 23.41
CA ALA A 1 12.71 -22.45 22.69
C ALA A 1 11.98 -23.64 22.11
N ASP A 2 10.74 -23.85 22.53
CA ASP A 2 9.99 -25.10 22.46
C ASP A 2 9.45 -25.40 21.05
N GLY A 3 10.02 -24.78 20.00
CA GLY A 3 9.57 -24.85 18.61
C GLY A 3 8.20 -24.22 18.34
N ARG A 4 7.53 -23.65 19.35
CA ARG A 4 6.16 -23.12 19.20
C ARG A 4 6.18 -21.70 18.64
N LEU A 5 5.52 -21.51 17.50
CA LEU A 5 5.27 -20.19 16.93
C LEU A 5 4.38 -19.38 17.89
N ARG A 6 4.85 -18.20 18.32
CA ARG A 6 4.13 -17.35 19.29
C ARG A 6 3.30 -16.25 18.62
N TRP A 7 3.75 -15.78 17.47
CA TRP A 7 3.17 -14.63 16.77
C TRP A 7 3.34 -14.80 15.26
N VAL A 8 2.33 -14.38 14.50
CA VAL A 8 2.34 -14.30 13.04
C VAL A 8 1.75 -12.96 12.61
N GLY A 9 2.47 -12.26 11.75
CA GLY A 9 2.04 -11.00 11.15
C GLY A 9 1.85 -11.14 9.65
N TYR A 10 0.65 -10.88 9.16
CA TYR A 10 0.36 -10.81 7.74
C TYR A 10 0.45 -9.37 7.25
N LEU A 11 1.35 -9.10 6.31
CA LEU A 11 1.48 -7.80 5.66
C LEU A 11 0.53 -7.72 4.46
N SER A 12 -0.54 -6.96 4.63
CA SER A 12 -1.54 -6.65 3.62
C SER A 12 -1.34 -5.24 3.06
N THR A 13 -2.33 -4.73 2.34
CA THR A 13 -2.33 -3.41 1.69
C THR A 13 -3.64 -2.70 1.93
N THR A 14 -3.64 -1.37 1.90
CA THR A 14 -4.86 -0.54 1.95
C THR A 14 -5.77 -0.73 0.74
N SER A 15 -5.32 -1.34 -0.35
CA SER A 15 -6.16 -1.59 -1.53
C SER A 15 -7.33 -2.55 -1.28
N VAL A 16 -7.35 -3.24 -0.14
CA VAL A 16 -8.48 -4.06 0.31
C VAL A 16 -9.72 -3.23 0.64
N TYR A 17 -9.55 -1.94 0.97
CA TYR A 17 -10.67 -1.04 1.22
C TYR A 17 -11.40 -0.65 -0.07
N GLY A 18 -10.67 -0.61 -1.19
CA GLY A 18 -11.13 -0.12 -2.49
C GLY A 18 -11.49 1.37 -2.47
N ASP A 19 -12.33 1.81 -3.42
CA ASP A 19 -12.62 3.24 -3.61
C ASP A 19 -13.76 3.70 -2.71
N HIS A 20 -13.50 4.76 -1.95
CA HIS A 20 -14.44 5.38 -1.03
C HIS A 20 -14.81 6.81 -1.44
N ASP A 21 -14.50 7.21 -2.69
CA ASP A 21 -14.82 8.53 -3.24
C ASP A 21 -14.31 9.69 -2.36
N GLY A 22 -13.08 9.51 -1.84
CA GLY A 22 -12.47 10.46 -0.90
C GLY A 22 -12.99 10.40 0.54
N GLY A 23 -13.96 9.53 0.84
CA GLY A 23 -14.43 9.26 2.20
C GLY A 23 -13.40 8.52 3.06
N TRP A 24 -13.57 8.59 4.38
CA TRP A 24 -12.72 7.90 5.35
C TRP A 24 -13.12 6.43 5.51
N PRO A 25 -12.27 5.46 5.14
CA PRO A 25 -12.56 4.06 5.39
C PRO A 25 -12.40 3.73 6.88
N SER A 26 -13.35 2.97 7.43
CA SER A 26 -13.16 2.27 8.71
C SER A 26 -12.42 0.94 8.50
N ARG A 27 -11.91 0.34 9.58
CA ARG A 27 -11.25 -0.98 9.52
C ARG A 27 -12.14 -2.12 8.97
N ARG A 28 -13.47 -1.95 8.94
CA ARG A 28 -14.46 -2.97 8.55
C ARG A 28 -15.23 -2.64 7.27
N THR A 29 -15.02 -1.46 6.69
CA THR A 29 -15.71 -1.04 5.47
C THR A 29 -14.87 -1.45 4.27
N PHE A 30 -15.47 -2.23 3.38
CA PHE A 30 -14.87 -2.61 2.10
C PHE A 30 -15.80 -2.12 1.00
N SER A 31 -15.29 -1.32 0.08
CA SER A 31 -15.99 -0.84 -1.10
C SER A 31 -15.27 -1.40 -2.31
N GLU A 32 -15.86 -2.36 -3.01
CA GLU A 32 -15.38 -2.91 -4.30
C GLU A 32 -13.85 -2.91 -4.49
N PRO A 33 -13.09 -3.75 -3.75
CA PRO A 33 -11.65 -3.78 -3.88
C PRO A 33 -11.26 -4.19 -5.31
N SER A 34 -10.17 -3.59 -5.82
CA SER A 34 -9.53 -4.03 -7.06
C SER A 34 -9.30 -5.56 -7.06
N PRO A 35 -9.16 -6.23 -8.22
CA PRO A 35 -8.93 -7.68 -8.27
C PRO A 35 -7.75 -8.14 -7.37
N THR A 36 -6.66 -7.38 -7.35
CA THR A 36 -5.52 -7.61 -6.45
C THR A 36 -5.88 -7.40 -4.98
N GLY A 37 -6.71 -6.40 -4.67
CA GLY A 37 -7.26 -6.16 -3.34
C GLY A 37 -8.16 -7.30 -2.86
N ALA A 38 -9.00 -7.86 -3.74
CA ALA A 38 -9.85 -9.00 -3.44
C ALA A 38 -9.02 -10.26 -3.10
N HIS A 39 -7.99 -10.57 -3.90
CA HIS A 39 -7.05 -11.65 -3.58
C HIS A 39 -6.36 -11.43 -2.22
N ARG A 40 -5.99 -10.18 -1.92
CA ARG A 40 -5.38 -9.85 -0.64
C ARG A 40 -6.35 -10.04 0.52
N LEU A 41 -7.60 -9.61 0.37
CA LEU A 41 -8.65 -9.79 1.37
C LEU A 41 -8.94 -11.28 1.63
N ALA A 42 -8.92 -12.12 0.60
CA ALA A 42 -9.03 -13.58 0.75
C ALA A 42 -7.87 -14.14 1.58
N ALA A 43 -6.63 -13.76 1.26
CA ALA A 43 -5.46 -14.17 2.02
C ALA A 43 -5.50 -13.66 3.48
N GLU A 44 -5.97 -12.43 3.75
CA GLU A 44 -6.18 -11.94 5.13
C GLU A 44 -7.09 -12.87 5.92
N ARG A 45 -8.19 -13.32 5.32
CA ARG A 45 -9.15 -14.24 5.96
C ARG A 45 -8.50 -15.59 6.23
N GLU A 46 -7.75 -16.13 5.29
CA GLU A 46 -7.06 -17.43 5.47
C GLU A 46 -6.04 -17.38 6.60
N TRP A 47 -5.18 -16.34 6.63
CA TRP A 47 -4.18 -16.18 7.68
C TRP A 47 -4.78 -16.02 9.08
N LEU A 48 -5.90 -15.30 9.19
CA LEU A 48 -6.63 -15.19 10.46
C LEU A 48 -7.25 -16.53 10.90
N HIS A 49 -7.70 -17.37 9.97
CA HIS A 49 -8.22 -18.71 10.28
C HIS A 49 -7.12 -19.71 10.67
N VAL A 50 -5.91 -19.62 10.11
CA VAL A 50 -4.77 -20.47 10.52
C VAL A 50 -4.48 -20.30 12.00
N GLY A 51 -4.57 -19.07 12.52
CA GLY A 51 -4.46 -18.76 13.95
C GLY A 51 -5.61 -19.27 14.80
N GLN A 52 -6.63 -19.94 14.27
CA GLN A 52 -7.74 -20.50 15.07
C GLN A 52 -7.73 -22.03 15.14
N ARG A 53 -6.98 -22.71 14.25
CA ARG A 53 -7.03 -24.18 14.09
C ARG A 53 -6.00 -24.95 14.92
N ALA A 54 -5.06 -24.27 15.57
CA ALA A 54 -4.04 -24.90 16.39
C ALA A 54 -4.51 -25.03 17.85
N ALA A 55 -4.12 -26.12 18.53
CA ALA A 55 -4.46 -26.37 19.93
C ALA A 55 -3.91 -25.30 20.90
N ALA A 56 -2.80 -24.66 20.50
CA ALA A 56 -2.26 -23.46 21.12
C ALA A 56 -1.89 -22.48 19.99
N PRO A 57 -2.85 -21.71 19.49
CA PRO A 57 -2.62 -20.94 18.29
C PRO A 57 -1.66 -19.78 18.51
N PRO A 58 -0.79 -19.49 17.52
CA PRO A 58 -0.01 -18.26 17.55
C PRO A 58 -0.96 -17.06 17.48
N ARG A 59 -0.56 -15.95 18.10
CA ARG A 59 -1.28 -14.68 17.92
C ARG A 59 -1.15 -14.25 16.46
N ALA A 60 -2.27 -13.93 15.80
CA ALA A 60 -2.30 -13.51 14.40
C ALA A 60 -2.70 -12.04 14.28
N CYS A 61 -1.88 -11.24 13.59
CA CYS A 61 -2.14 -9.83 13.32
C CYS A 61 -2.10 -9.55 11.81
N CYS A 62 -3.00 -8.69 11.33
CA CYS A 62 -3.01 -8.23 9.94
C CYS A 62 -2.66 -6.74 9.87
N PHE A 63 -1.66 -6.38 9.06
CA PHE A 63 -1.18 -5.01 8.88
C PHE A 63 -1.47 -4.56 7.45
N ARG A 64 -2.47 -3.71 7.25
CA ARG A 64 -2.77 -3.12 5.94
C ARG A 64 -1.85 -1.95 5.68
N LEU A 65 -0.77 -2.18 4.94
CA LEU A 65 0.26 -1.20 4.69
C LEU A 65 -0.15 -0.23 3.58
N ALA A 66 0.17 1.05 3.80
CA ALA A 66 0.06 2.08 2.79
C ALA A 66 1.25 2.02 1.80
N GLY A 67 1.30 2.95 0.83
CA GLY A 67 2.43 3.06 -0.09
C GLY A 67 3.74 3.32 0.67
N ILE A 68 4.64 2.35 0.66
CA ILE A 68 5.88 2.38 1.45
C ILE A 68 6.88 3.36 0.83
N TYR A 69 7.45 4.23 1.66
CA TYR A 69 8.61 5.05 1.30
C TYR A 69 9.72 4.94 2.34
N GLY A 70 10.93 5.37 1.96
CA GLY A 70 12.08 5.40 2.84
C GLY A 70 13.37 5.65 2.07
N PRO A 71 14.54 5.45 2.70
CA PRO A 71 15.84 5.62 2.06
C PRO A 71 15.94 4.85 0.74
N GLY A 72 16.24 5.55 -0.36
CA GLY A 72 16.36 4.97 -1.71
C GLY A 72 15.02 4.56 -2.36
N ARG A 73 13.88 4.88 -1.74
CA ARG A 73 12.54 4.58 -2.24
C ARG A 73 11.55 5.71 -1.90
N SER A 74 11.65 6.83 -2.61
CA SER A 74 10.76 7.97 -2.51
C SER A 74 10.27 8.49 -3.87
N ALA A 75 9.34 9.44 -3.85
CA ALA A 75 8.93 10.15 -5.07
C ALA A 75 10.11 10.94 -5.68
N LEU A 76 10.95 11.53 -4.83
CA LEU A 76 12.15 12.25 -5.27
C LEU A 76 13.16 11.31 -5.92
N ASP A 77 13.37 10.12 -5.36
CA ASP A 77 14.25 9.10 -5.96
C ASP A 77 13.72 8.67 -7.33
N THR A 78 12.40 8.54 -7.49
CA THR A 78 11.77 8.22 -8.77
C THR A 78 12.03 9.31 -9.81
N VAL A 79 11.84 10.58 -9.43
CA VAL A 79 12.07 11.73 -10.31
C VAL A 79 13.56 11.85 -10.68
N ALA A 80 14.46 11.69 -9.71
CA ALA A 80 15.91 11.73 -9.93
C ALA A 80 16.35 10.63 -10.91
N ARG A 81 15.86 9.40 -10.76
CA ARG A 81 16.12 8.30 -11.69
C ARG A 81 15.57 8.58 -13.09
N ALA A 82 14.35 9.10 -13.19
CA ALA A 82 13.75 9.44 -14.49
C ALA A 82 14.51 10.59 -15.18
N ALA A 83 15.01 11.57 -14.42
CA ALA A 83 15.85 12.64 -14.94
C ALA A 83 17.18 12.11 -15.48
N ALA A 84 17.83 11.20 -14.74
CA ALA A 84 19.06 10.55 -15.20
C ALA A 84 18.86 9.76 -16.50
N VAL A 85 17.76 9.00 -16.63
CA VAL A 85 17.43 8.27 -17.86
C VAL A 85 17.16 9.20 -19.05
N ARG A 86 16.56 10.38 -18.82
CA ARG A 86 16.32 11.37 -19.89
C ARG A 86 17.59 12.08 -20.33
N ALA A 87 18.49 12.39 -19.39
CA ALA A 87 19.79 12.95 -19.72
C ALA A 87 20.62 12.00 -20.60
N ASP A 88 20.50 10.69 -20.36
CA ASP A 88 21.20 9.64 -21.12
C ASP A 88 20.63 9.46 -22.55
N LYS A 89 19.35 9.74 -22.77
CA LYS A 89 18.67 9.49 -24.06
C LYS A 89 18.75 10.61 -25.09
N GLY A 90 19.37 11.75 -24.79
CA GLY A 90 19.43 12.90 -25.68
C GLY A 90 18.06 13.58 -25.87
N ALA A 91 18.06 14.92 -25.99
CA ALA A 91 16.85 15.71 -26.16
C ALA A 91 16.22 15.51 -27.56
N GLY A 92 15.38 14.50 -27.71
CA GLY A 92 14.57 14.26 -28.91
C GLY A 92 13.29 15.10 -28.92
N GLU A 93 13.34 16.19 -29.69
CA GLU A 93 12.32 16.91 -30.46
C GLU A 93 10.80 16.73 -30.18
N GLY A 94 10.14 17.88 -29.99
CA GLY A 94 8.93 18.22 -30.75
C GLY A 94 7.57 17.92 -30.11
N ALA A 95 7.09 18.79 -29.21
CA ALA A 95 5.66 18.87 -28.92
C ALA A 95 5.01 19.77 -29.99
N GLY A 96 4.29 19.16 -30.94
CA GLY A 96 3.43 19.86 -31.88
C GLY A 96 2.25 20.51 -31.17
N GLU A 97 2.08 21.80 -31.39
CA GLU A 97 0.96 22.60 -30.89
C GLU A 97 -0.28 22.33 -31.75
N GLY A 98 -1.14 21.42 -31.29
CA GLY A 98 -2.48 21.22 -31.84
C GLY A 98 -3.46 22.20 -31.21
N GLY A 99 -3.72 23.32 -31.89
CA GLY A 99 -4.73 24.30 -31.52
C GLY A 99 -6.15 23.77 -31.71
N GLY A 100 -6.84 23.47 -30.61
CA GLY A 100 -8.27 23.21 -30.57
C GLY A 100 -8.94 24.19 -29.61
N GLU A 101 -9.92 24.95 -30.10
CA GLU A 101 -10.78 25.86 -29.32
C GLU A 101 -11.74 25.06 -28.43
N GLY A 102 -11.19 24.43 -27.38
CA GLY A 102 -11.95 23.90 -26.26
C GLY A 102 -11.54 24.67 -25.02
N GLY A 103 -12.51 25.19 -24.26
CA GLY A 103 -12.21 25.70 -22.91
C GLY A 103 -11.42 24.67 -22.11
N PRO A 104 -10.62 25.11 -21.11
CA PRO A 104 -9.75 24.20 -20.37
C PRO A 104 -10.56 23.01 -19.84
N PRO A 105 -10.07 21.76 -20.00
CA PRO A 105 -10.78 20.60 -19.49
C PRO A 105 -11.03 20.76 -17.99
N PRO A 106 -12.13 20.18 -17.45
CA PRO A 106 -12.37 20.21 -16.02
C PRO A 106 -11.15 19.59 -15.29
N PRO A 107 -10.81 20.09 -14.09
CA PRO A 107 -9.70 19.55 -13.33
C PRO A 107 -9.96 18.06 -13.04
N PRO A 108 -8.91 17.21 -13.08
CA PRO A 108 -9.07 15.81 -12.75
C PRO A 108 -9.56 15.65 -11.30
N PRO A 109 -10.33 14.59 -11.00
CA PRO A 109 -10.79 14.32 -9.64
C PRO A 109 -9.59 14.17 -8.69
N VAL A 110 -9.74 14.69 -7.47
CA VAL A 110 -8.73 14.57 -6.43
C VAL A 110 -8.61 13.11 -6.02
N ARG A 111 -7.42 12.53 -6.15
CA ARG A 111 -7.12 11.16 -5.71
C ARG A 111 -6.23 11.19 -4.49
N TYR A 112 -6.65 10.48 -3.45
CA TYR A 112 -5.87 10.33 -2.23
C TYR A 112 -5.03 9.05 -2.28
N VAL A 113 -3.80 9.14 -1.78
CA VAL A 113 -2.93 7.99 -1.57
C VAL A 113 -2.37 8.03 -0.16
N SER A 114 -2.50 6.93 0.57
CA SER A 114 -1.84 6.78 1.87
C SER A 114 -0.36 6.42 1.66
N ARG A 115 0.51 6.95 2.53
CA ARG A 115 1.95 6.64 2.55
C ARG A 115 2.40 6.31 3.97
N ILE A 116 3.39 5.44 4.12
CA ILE A 116 3.99 5.10 5.41
C ILE A 116 5.50 4.91 5.25
N HIS A 117 6.27 5.45 6.21
CA HIS A 117 7.71 5.29 6.21
C HIS A 117 8.08 3.85 6.63
N VAL A 118 9.13 3.29 6.03
CA VAL A 118 9.56 1.91 6.33
C VAL A 118 9.91 1.72 7.81
N GLU A 119 10.47 2.73 8.47
CA GLU A 119 10.81 2.65 9.90
C GLU A 119 9.56 2.60 10.79
N ASP A 120 8.48 3.29 10.41
CA ASP A 120 7.21 3.23 11.15
C ASP A 120 6.58 1.84 11.03
N ILE A 121 6.71 1.18 9.87
CA ILE A 121 6.28 -0.21 9.68
C ILE A 121 7.07 -1.11 10.64
N CYS A 122 8.40 -0.98 10.67
CA CYS A 122 9.26 -1.75 11.56
C CYS A 122 8.87 -1.54 13.03
N ALA A 123 8.68 -0.28 13.45
CA ALA A 123 8.27 0.06 14.81
C ALA A 123 6.91 -0.58 15.17
N ALA A 124 5.92 -0.49 14.29
CA ALA A 124 4.61 -1.10 14.52
C ALA A 124 4.67 -2.62 14.62
N LEU A 125 5.48 -3.28 13.78
CA LEU A 125 5.68 -4.73 13.83
C LEU A 125 6.34 -5.15 15.13
N LEU A 126 7.44 -4.50 15.51
CA LEU A 126 8.13 -4.77 16.78
C LEU A 126 7.21 -4.55 17.98
N ALA A 127 6.45 -3.45 18.00
CA ALA A 127 5.49 -3.18 19.05
C ALA A 127 4.43 -4.30 19.15
N SER A 128 3.91 -4.78 18.02
CA SER A 128 2.90 -5.86 18.00
C SER A 128 3.41 -7.22 18.47
N MET A 129 4.72 -7.48 18.34
CA MET A 129 5.34 -8.70 18.84
C MET A 129 5.51 -8.68 20.36
N VAL A 130 5.69 -7.49 20.95
CA VAL A 130 5.94 -7.30 22.39
C VAL A 130 4.64 -7.07 23.17
N GLN A 131 3.71 -6.29 22.63
CA GLN A 131 2.40 -5.99 23.21
C GLN A 131 1.31 -6.23 22.15
N PRO A 132 0.80 -7.47 22.04
CA PRO A 132 -0.23 -7.77 21.07
C PRO A 132 -1.57 -7.24 21.58
N ALA A 133 -2.22 -6.40 20.78
CA ALA A 133 -3.57 -5.88 21.02
C ALA A 133 -4.63 -6.99 21.09
#